data_AF-A0A4U2ZK90-F1
#
_entry.id   AF-A0A4U2ZK90-F1
#
_cell.length_a   1.000
_cell.length_b   1.000
_cell.length_c   1.000
_cell.angle_alpha   90.00
_cell.angle_beta   90.00
_cell.angle_gamma   90.00
#
_symmetry.space_group_name_H-M   'P 1'
#
loop_
_entity.id
_entity.type
_entity.pdbx_description
1 polymer ?
#
loop_
_entity_poly.entity_id
_entity_poly.type
_entity_poly.pdbx_seq_one_letter_code
_entity_poly.pdbx_strand_id
1 'polypeptide(L)'
;MSVSAVNDMYYAAGWSVNADQTIIEHTGGNPNFRTEVAILLNERTAVCLLSNGANTNINLVLKVKDILDGNLTQSYEISGTQLLDIILSSITIILCLLAVLLFLLGLRRRKTNERQPMTKRRIIVTVIFLIATIALGILCCAFDWSTILIWQ
;
A
#
# COMPACT_ATOMS: atom_id res chain seq x y z
N MET A 1 14.16 -14.60 33.87
CA MET A 1 13.61 -15.05 32.58
C MET A 1 13.92 -13.97 31.56
N SER A 2 14.74 -14.26 30.55
CA SER A 2 14.94 -13.37 29.40
C SER A 2 13.80 -13.58 28.41
N VAL A 3 13.28 -12.51 27.83
CA VAL A 3 12.29 -12.59 26.75
C VAL A 3 13.00 -13.12 25.50
N SER A 4 12.35 -14.02 24.77
CA SER A 4 12.89 -14.55 23.50
C SER A 4 13.08 -13.43 22.48
N ALA A 5 14.07 -13.57 21.61
CA ALA A 5 14.28 -12.62 20.53
C ALA A 5 13.09 -12.63 19.55
N VAL A 6 12.78 -11.46 19.00
CA VAL A 6 11.83 -11.28 17.90
C VAL A 6 12.60 -10.62 16.76
N ASN A 7 12.67 -11.29 15.60
CA ASN A 7 13.48 -10.83 14.46
C ASN A 7 14.93 -10.49 14.84
N ASP A 8 15.58 -11.37 15.61
CA ASP A 8 16.97 -11.22 16.09
C ASP A 8 17.22 -10.02 17.05
N MET A 9 16.14 -9.38 17.53
CA MET A 9 16.17 -8.29 18.50
C MET A 9 15.65 -8.75 19.87
N TYR A 10 16.34 -8.33 20.93
CA TYR A 10 15.96 -8.50 22.33
C TYR A 10 15.42 -7.20 22.90
N TYR A 11 14.45 -7.29 23.81
CA TYR A 11 13.93 -6.10 24.48
C TYR A 11 14.70 -5.82 25.78
N ALA A 12 15.21 -4.61 25.94
CA ALA A 12 15.96 -4.17 27.11
C ALA A 12 15.61 -2.73 27.49
N ALA A 13 15.07 -2.52 28.70
CA ALA A 13 14.83 -1.21 29.30
C ALA A 13 14.12 -0.18 28.39
N GLY A 14 13.16 -0.62 27.57
CA GLY A 14 12.48 0.29 26.64
C GLY A 14 13.11 0.37 25.26
N TRP A 15 14.02 -0.53 24.90
CA TRP A 15 14.72 -0.53 23.61
C TRP A 15 14.73 -1.94 23.01
N SER A 16 14.77 -2.01 21.69
CA SER A 16 15.12 -3.22 20.94
C SER A 16 16.63 -3.22 20.71
N VAL A 17 17.32 -4.30 21.04
CA VAL A 17 18.78 -4.42 20.97
C VAL A 17 19.12 -5.74 20.31
N ASN A 18 19.98 -5.74 19.30
CA ASN A 18 20.39 -6.98 18.66
C ASN A 18 21.31 -7.82 19.56
N ALA A 19 21.48 -9.11 19.23
CA ALA A 19 22.32 -10.04 19.98
C ALA A 19 23.75 -9.52 20.23
N ASP A 20 24.34 -8.90 19.21
CA ASP A 20 25.71 -8.39 19.23
C ASP A 20 25.84 -7.01 19.91
N GLN A 21 24.71 -6.41 20.35
CA GLN A 21 24.64 -5.07 20.98
C GLN A 21 25.24 -3.96 20.12
N THR A 22 25.26 -4.14 18.80
CA THR A 22 25.77 -3.16 17.84
C THR A 22 24.67 -2.23 17.34
N ILE A 23 23.41 -2.63 17.46
CA ILE A 23 22.22 -1.89 17.04
C ILE A 23 21.27 -1.77 18.22
N ILE A 24 20.90 -0.54 18.53
CA ILE A 24 19.84 -0.20 19.50
C ILE A 24 18.79 0.59 18.75
N GLU A 25 17.54 0.13 18.77
CA GLU A 25 16.45 0.78 18.07
C GLU A 25 15.19 0.89 18.91
N HIS A 26 14.33 1.85 18.55
CA HIS A 26 13.00 1.95 19.12
C HIS A 26 12.03 2.66 18.18
N THR A 27 10.95 1.96 17.87
CA THR A 27 9.83 2.49 17.12
C THR A 27 8.86 3.24 18.03
N GLY A 28 8.40 4.41 17.60
CA GLY A 28 7.29 5.12 18.24
C GLY A 28 6.17 5.37 17.24
N GLY A 29 4.93 5.34 17.72
CA GLY A 29 3.78 5.59 16.85
C GLY A 29 2.52 5.94 17.61
N ASN A 30 1.75 6.85 17.05
CA ASN A 30 0.38 7.11 17.42
C ASN A 30 -0.44 7.33 16.12
N PRO A 31 -1.77 7.56 16.18
CA PRO A 31 -2.59 7.71 14.97
C PRO A 31 -2.14 8.81 14.00
N ASN A 32 -1.38 9.79 14.46
CA ASN A 32 -0.98 10.97 13.68
C ASN A 32 0.54 11.06 13.46
N PHE A 33 1.34 10.26 14.15
CA PHE A 33 2.80 10.38 14.14
C PHE A 33 3.47 9.02 14.10
N ARG A 34 4.59 8.94 13.41
CA ARG A 34 5.48 7.78 13.38
C ARG A 34 6.91 8.24 13.61
N THR A 35 7.62 7.51 14.45
CA THR A 35 9.02 7.77 14.75
C THR A 35 9.81 6.46 14.72
N GLU A 36 11.08 6.55 14.35
CA GLU A 36 12.03 5.46 14.46
C GLU A 36 13.38 6.03 14.85
N VAL A 37 14.08 5.37 15.77
CA VAL A 37 15.45 5.72 16.13
C VAL A 37 16.28 4.47 16.01
N ALA A 38 17.37 4.51 15.24
CA ALA A 38 18.40 3.50 15.25
C ALA A 38 19.74 4.11 15.63
N ILE A 39 20.40 3.51 16.62
CA ILE A 39 21.73 3.85 17.10
C ILE A 39 22.64 2.72 16.68
N LEU A 40 23.64 3.05 15.89
CA LEU A 40 24.60 2.12 15.33
C LEU A 40 25.94 2.35 16.02
N LEU A 41 26.23 1.53 17.04
CA LEU A 41 27.32 1.80 17.99
C LEU A 41 28.70 1.75 17.33
N ASN A 42 28.91 0.78 16.43
CA ASN A 42 30.18 0.58 15.73
C ASN A 42 30.55 1.79 14.88
N GLU A 43 29.55 2.42 14.27
CA GLU A 43 29.70 3.54 13.35
C GLU A 43 29.58 4.90 14.06
N ARG A 44 29.31 4.89 15.38
CA ARG A 44 29.09 6.10 16.21
C ARG A 44 28.04 7.04 15.59
N THR A 45 27.03 6.46 14.96
CA THR A 45 26.01 7.18 14.22
C THR A 45 24.64 6.81 14.76
N ALA A 46 23.76 7.81 14.86
CA ALA A 46 22.36 7.61 15.20
C ALA A 46 21.50 8.32 14.15
N VAL A 47 20.46 7.63 13.69
CA VAL A 47 19.51 8.16 12.72
C VAL A 47 18.13 8.16 13.37
N CYS A 48 17.46 9.30 13.33
CA CYS A 48 16.12 9.50 13.86
C CYS A 48 15.20 9.93 12.73
N LEU A 49 14.12 9.19 12.55
CA LEU A 49 13.02 9.50 11.65
C LEU A 49 11.85 10.02 12.49
N LEU A 50 11.35 11.19 12.14
CA LEU A 50 10.16 11.79 12.73
C LEU A 50 9.21 12.17 11.61
N SER A 51 7.98 11.67 11.68
CA SER A 51 6.95 11.94 10.69
C SER A 51 5.63 12.31 11.34
N ASN A 52 4.95 13.29 10.75
CA ASN A 52 3.55 13.62 11.01
C ASN A 52 2.59 12.66 10.30
N GLY A 53 3.03 11.42 10.09
CA GLY A 53 2.19 10.36 9.61
C GLY A 53 2.50 8.97 10.18
N ALA A 54 1.51 8.35 10.84
CA ALA A 54 1.41 6.94 11.26
C ALA A 54 1.90 5.84 10.29
N ASN A 55 1.69 5.91 8.97
CA ASN A 55 2.12 4.88 8.01
C ASN A 55 3.46 5.17 7.31
N THR A 56 4.25 6.13 7.82
CA THR A 56 5.60 6.33 7.28
C THR A 56 6.44 5.06 7.43
N ASN A 57 7.13 4.69 6.35
CA ASN A 57 8.02 3.54 6.35
C ASN A 57 9.24 3.79 7.24
N ILE A 58 9.31 3.10 8.37
CA ILE A 58 10.40 3.25 9.36
C ILE A 58 11.75 2.72 8.85
N ASN A 59 11.75 1.86 7.83
CA ASN A 59 12.99 1.35 7.22
C ASN A 59 13.80 2.46 6.52
N LEU A 60 13.22 3.66 6.34
CA LEU A 60 13.96 4.84 5.87
C LEU A 60 15.19 5.14 6.73
N VAL A 61 15.19 4.78 8.01
CA VAL A 61 16.36 4.93 8.91
C VAL A 61 17.57 4.13 8.41
N LEU A 62 17.37 2.87 8.02
CA LEU A 62 18.43 2.04 7.43
C LEU A 62 18.82 2.53 6.03
N LYS A 63 17.87 3.08 5.28
CA LYS A 63 18.14 3.68 3.97
C LYS A 63 19.01 4.93 4.05
N VAL A 64 18.85 5.76 5.08
CA VAL A 64 19.76 6.88 5.33
C VAL A 64 21.18 6.36 5.61
N LYS A 65 21.31 5.27 6.38
CA LYS A 65 22.61 4.62 6.60
C LYS A 65 23.22 4.14 5.29
N ASP A 66 22.47 3.44 4.43
CA ASP A 66 22.96 2.98 3.13
C ASP A 66 23.54 4.15 2.30
N ILE A 67 22.88 5.31 2.32
CA ILE A 67 23.37 6.53 1.63
C ILE A 67 24.66 7.04 2.26
N LEU A 68 24.74 7.10 3.59
CA LEU A 68 25.94 7.54 4.31
C LEU A 68 27.14 6.62 4.05
N ASP A 69 26.89 5.32 3.89
CA ASP A 69 27.89 4.31 3.53
C ASP A 69 28.30 4.36 2.03
N GLY A 70 27.72 5.29 1.24
CA GLY A 70 28.00 5.45 -0.18
C GLY A 70 27.30 4.42 -1.07
N ASN A 71 26.38 3.62 -0.53
CA ASN A 71 25.60 2.66 -1.28
C ASN A 71 24.37 3.33 -1.91
N LEU A 72 24.57 3.89 -3.11
CA LEU A 72 23.53 4.58 -3.89
C LEU A 72 22.70 3.64 -4.78
N THR A 73 22.82 2.31 -4.64
CA THR A 73 22.02 1.35 -5.42
C THR A 73 20.55 1.28 -4.97
N GLN A 74 20.07 2.31 -4.26
CA GLN A 74 18.74 2.41 -3.70
C GLN A 74 17.65 2.25 -4.77
N SER A 75 17.07 1.06 -4.82
CA SER A 75 15.72 0.89 -5.34
C SER A 75 14.74 1.24 -4.23
N TYR A 76 13.77 2.06 -4.56
CA TYR A 76 12.58 2.22 -3.73
C TYR A 76 11.86 0.87 -3.65
N GLU A 77 11.91 0.23 -2.48
CA GLU A 77 11.12 -0.98 -2.25
C GLU A 77 9.67 -0.58 -1.97
N ILE A 78 8.79 -0.95 -2.90
CA ILE A 78 7.35 -0.75 -2.77
C ILE A 78 6.88 -1.49 -1.53
N SER A 79 6.23 -0.79 -0.60
CA SER A 79 5.67 -1.42 0.60
C SER A 79 4.56 -2.43 0.24
N GLY A 80 4.34 -3.44 1.08
CA GLY A 80 3.30 -4.45 0.82
C GLY A 80 1.89 -3.85 0.67
N THR A 81 1.61 -2.76 1.40
CA THR A 81 0.34 -2.02 1.29
C THR A 81 0.24 -1.28 -0.05
N GLN A 82 1.30 -0.64 -0.51
CA GLN A 82 1.35 -0.01 -1.84
C GLN A 82 1.23 -1.04 -2.95
N LEU A 83 1.86 -2.21 -2.81
CA LEU A 83 1.73 -3.28 -3.79
C LEU A 83 0.28 -3.78 -3.88
N LEU A 84 -0.39 -3.95 -2.74
CA LEU A 84 -1.82 -4.28 -2.71
C LEU A 84 -2.69 -3.20 -3.35
N ASP A 85 -2.40 -1.93 -3.07
CA ASP A 85 -3.14 -0.81 -3.65
C ASP A 85 -2.98 -0.75 -5.18
N ILE A 86 -1.77 -0.95 -5.69
CA ILE A 86 -1.49 -1.04 -7.13
C ILE A 86 -2.29 -2.19 -7.76
N ILE A 87 -2.30 -3.37 -7.13
CA ILE A 87 -3.05 -4.54 -7.63
C ILE A 87 -4.55 -4.23 -7.67
N LEU A 88 -5.12 -3.75 -6.57
CA LEU A 88 -6.57 -3.46 -6.48
C LEU A 88 -6.99 -2.36 -7.45
N SER A 89 -6.19 -1.30 -7.57
CA SER A 89 -6.39 -0.22 -8.52
C SER A 89 -6.35 -0.72 -9.96
N SER A 90 -5.37 -1.57 -10.31
CA SER A 90 -5.25 -2.15 -11.65
C SER A 90 -6.46 -3.03 -12.02
N ILE A 91 -6.93 -3.87 -11.10
CA ILE A 91 -8.13 -4.70 -11.29
C ILE A 91 -9.36 -3.81 -11.52
N THR A 92 -9.49 -2.75 -10.72
CA THR A 92 -10.62 -1.81 -10.81
C THR A 92 -10.66 -1.11 -12.17
N ILE A 93 -9.51 -0.63 -12.66
CA ILE A 93 -9.39 0.00 -13.98
C ILE A 93 -9.78 -0.98 -15.09
N ILE A 94 -9.29 -2.23 -15.04
CA ILE A 94 -9.61 -3.26 -16.04
C ILE A 94 -11.12 -3.53 -16.07
N LEU A 95 -11.75 -3.70 -14.90
CA LEU A 95 -13.20 -3.94 -14.81
C LEU A 95 -14.01 -2.75 -15.34
N CYS A 96 -13.59 -1.52 -15.04
CA CYS A 96 -14.23 -0.30 -15.58
C CYS A 96 -14.14 -0.23 -17.11
N LEU A 97 -12.95 -0.46 -17.68
CA LEU A 97 -12.75 -0.47 -19.13
C LEU A 97 -13.59 -1.56 -19.81
N LEU A 98 -13.67 -2.75 -19.21
CA LEU A 98 -14.47 -3.85 -19.73
C LEU A 98 -15.97 -3.52 -19.69
N ALA A 99 -16.46 -2.88 -18.61
CA ALA A 99 -17.85 -2.45 -18.51
C ALA A 99 -18.21 -1.41 -19.58
N VAL A 100 -17.33 -0.41 -19.81
CA VAL A 100 -17.52 0.60 -20.87
C VAL A 100 -17.54 -0.05 -22.25
N LEU A 101 -16.61 -0.96 -22.53
CA LEU A 101 -16.55 -1.67 -23.80
C LEU A 101 -17.82 -2.49 -24.06
N LEU A 102 -18.28 -3.25 -23.06
CA LEU A 102 -19.52 -4.03 -23.15
C LEU A 102 -20.75 -3.13 -23.36
N PHE A 103 -20.80 -1.98 -22.70
CA PHE A 103 -21.86 -0.99 -22.87
C PHE A 103 -21.89 -0.45 -24.31
N LEU A 104 -20.73 -0.02 -24.84
CA LEU A 104 -20.62 0.49 -26.21
C LEU A 104 -20.95 -0.58 -27.26
N LEU A 105 -20.51 -1.83 -27.06
CA LEU A 105 -20.87 -2.98 -27.90
C LEU A 105 -22.39 -3.24 -27.89
N GLY A 106 -23.01 -3.16 -26.71
CA GLY A 106 -24.47 -3.26 -26.56
C GLY A 106 -25.20 -2.16 -27.34
N LEU A 107 -24.71 -0.93 -27.24
CA LEU A 107 -25.30 0.23 -27.91
C LEU A 107 -25.12 0.17 -29.44
N ARG A 108 -23.95 -0.26 -29.93
CA ARG A 108 -23.65 -0.47 -31.36
C ARG A 108 -24.57 -1.53 -31.96
N ARG A 109 -24.74 -2.68 -31.29
CA ARG A 109 -25.64 -3.76 -31.75
C ARG A 109 -27.11 -3.32 -31.83
N ARG A 110 -27.56 -2.49 -30.88
CA ARG A 110 -28.90 -1.87 -30.94
C ARG A 110 -29.07 -0.99 -32.18
N LYS A 111 -28.01 -0.27 -32.59
CA LYS A 111 -28.02 0.64 -33.74
C LYS A 111 -27.88 -0.09 -35.09
N THR A 112 -27.13 -1.18 -35.17
CA THR A 112 -26.90 -1.92 -36.43
C THR A 112 -28.01 -2.91 -36.79
N ASN A 113 -29.09 -3.03 -35.99
CA ASN A 113 -30.22 -3.94 -36.22
C ASN A 113 -29.80 -5.39 -36.54
N GLU A 114 -28.61 -5.80 -36.07
CA GLU A 114 -28.23 -7.21 -36.04
C GLU A 114 -29.11 -7.89 -35.01
N ARG A 115 -30.26 -8.41 -35.48
CA ARG A 115 -31.24 -9.17 -34.70
C ARG A 115 -30.69 -10.56 -34.32
N GLN A 116 -29.47 -10.62 -33.79
CA GLN A 116 -29.12 -11.76 -32.96
C GLN A 116 -29.66 -11.48 -31.56
N PRO A 117 -30.65 -12.25 -31.08
CA PRO A 117 -31.18 -12.06 -29.74
C PRO A 117 -30.02 -12.21 -28.76
N MET A 118 -29.73 -11.16 -28.00
CA MET A 118 -28.85 -11.32 -26.85
C MET A 118 -29.50 -12.35 -25.94
N THR A 119 -28.78 -13.43 -25.65
CA THR A 119 -29.24 -14.42 -24.67
C THR A 119 -29.54 -13.70 -23.36
N LYS A 120 -30.70 -13.99 -22.75
CA LYS A 120 -31.14 -13.36 -21.49
C LYS A 120 -30.01 -13.36 -20.43
N ARG A 121 -29.21 -14.44 -20.42
CA ARG A 121 -28.00 -14.60 -19.60
C ARG A 121 -26.96 -13.48 -19.78
N ARG A 122 -26.71 -13.04 -21.02
CA ARG A 122 -25.72 -12.00 -21.32
C ARG A 122 -26.20 -10.62 -20.88
N ILE A 123 -27.48 -10.31 -21.05
CA ILE A 123 -28.09 -9.06 -20.56
C ILE A 123 -27.97 -8.98 -19.03
N ILE A 124 -28.32 -10.06 -18.33
CA ILE A 124 -28.20 -10.15 -16.87
C ILE A 124 -26.76 -9.90 -16.42
N VAL A 125 -25.76 -10.55 -17.05
CA VAL A 125 -24.35 -10.34 -16.72
C VAL A 125 -23.91 -8.89 -16.93
N THR A 126 -24.34 -8.27 -18.04
CA THR A 126 -23.94 -6.88 -18.35
C THR A 126 -24.56 -5.91 -17.35
N VAL A 127 -25.82 -6.12 -16.95
CA VAL A 127 -26.50 -5.32 -15.93
C VAL A 127 -25.84 -5.50 -14.56
N ILE A 128 -25.50 -6.72 -14.17
CA ILE A 128 -24.77 -6.99 -12.92
C ILE A 128 -23.41 -6.27 -12.93
N PHE A 129 -22.66 -6.34 -14.03
CA PHE A 129 -21.37 -5.65 -14.15
C PHE A 129 -21.52 -4.12 -14.06
N LEU A 130 -22.56 -3.57 -14.66
CA LEU A 130 -22.86 -2.14 -14.60
C LEU A 130 -23.23 -1.70 -13.18
N ILE A 131 -24.07 -2.47 -12.49
CA ILE A 131 -24.42 -2.21 -11.08
C ILE A 131 -23.19 -2.31 -10.20
N ALA A 132 -22.33 -3.33 -10.41
CA ALA A 132 -21.10 -3.49 -9.66
C ALA A 132 -20.12 -2.32 -9.88
N THR A 133 -19.98 -1.82 -11.12
CA THR A 133 -19.13 -0.65 -11.40
C THR A 133 -19.69 0.64 -10.81
N ILE A 134 -21.01 0.85 -10.86
CA ILE A 134 -21.65 2.00 -10.19
C ILE A 134 -21.47 1.91 -8.68
N ALA A 135 -21.67 0.73 -8.09
CA ALA A 135 -21.48 0.51 -6.66
C ALA A 135 -20.03 0.76 -6.24
N LEU A 136 -19.05 0.27 -7.02
CA LEU A 136 -17.63 0.55 -6.78
C LEU A 136 -17.33 2.06 -6.87
N GLY A 137 -17.88 2.74 -7.89
CA GLY A 137 -17.71 4.18 -8.05
C GLY A 137 -18.30 4.98 -6.89
N ILE A 138 -19.48 4.60 -6.41
CA ILE A 138 -20.10 5.20 -5.21
C ILE A 138 -19.24 4.90 -3.98
N LEU A 139 -18.72 3.68 -3.83
CA LEU A 139 -17.83 3.35 -2.72
C LEU A 139 -16.56 4.22 -2.77
N CYS A 140 -15.92 4.34 -3.93
CA CYS A 140 -14.74 5.21 -4.10
C CYS A 140 -15.04 6.70 -3.83
N CYS A 141 -16.22 7.20 -4.16
CA CYS A 141 -16.61 8.58 -3.90
C CYS A 141 -17.10 8.83 -2.47
N ALA A 142 -17.67 7.81 -1.81
CA ALA A 142 -18.19 7.90 -0.44
C ALA A 142 -17.12 7.62 0.62
N PHE A 143 -16.05 6.91 0.25
CA PHE A 143 -14.84 6.86 1.07
C PHE A 143 -14.14 8.21 0.99
N ASP A 144 -13.93 8.82 2.16
CA ASP A 144 -13.26 10.09 2.30
C ASP A 144 -11.84 9.96 1.72
N TRP A 145 -11.57 10.61 0.59
CA TRP A 145 -10.27 10.56 -0.09
C TRP A 145 -9.12 11.00 0.80
N SER A 146 -9.41 11.72 1.90
CA SER A 146 -8.43 11.98 2.95
C SER A 146 -7.91 10.69 3.61
N THR A 147 -8.69 9.61 3.69
CA THR A 147 -8.18 8.31 4.20
C THR A 147 -7.27 7.57 3.22
N ILE A 148 -7.39 7.84 1.92
CA ILE A 148 -6.64 7.14 0.85
C ILE A 148 -5.43 7.96 0.38
N LEU A 149 -5.53 9.29 0.32
CA LEU A 149 -4.50 10.20 -0.18
C LEU A 149 -3.65 10.87 0.90
N ILE A 150 -3.93 10.67 2.21
CA ILE A 150 -3.03 11.14 3.29
C ILE A 150 -1.75 10.29 3.40
N TRP A 151 -1.61 9.20 2.62
CA TRP A 151 -0.48 8.28 2.67
C TRP A 151 0.28 8.11 1.35
N GLN A 152 0.81 9.21 0.81
CA GLN A 152 2.03 9.14 0.00
C GLN A 152 3.23 9.58 0.83
#